data_AF-F1B3K8-F1
#
_entry.id   AF-F1B3K8-F1
#
_cell.length_a   1.000
_cell.length_b   1.000
_cell.length_c   1.000
_cell.angle_alpha   90.00
_cell.angle_beta   90.00
_cell.angle_gamma   90.00
#
_symmetry.space_group_name_H-M   'P 1'
#
loop_
_entity.id
_entity.type
_entity.pdbx_description
1 polymer ?
#
loop_
_entity_poly.entity_id
_entity_poly.type
_entity_poly.pdbx_seq_one_letter_code
_entity_poly.pdbx_strand_id
1 'polypeptide(L)'
;MAASKKMSHRKAFLMIIFVWMWAIVWAVGPIFNWGAYVPEGILTSCSFDYLSTDSTTRSNILCMYFCGFMMPIVIIGFCYFNIVMSVSNHEKEMAAMAKRLNAKELRKAQAGQSAEMKLAKISMIIITQFMLSWSPYAIVALLAQFGPTEWITPLAAELPVLFAKASAIHNPIVYSVSHPKFREAIQSTFPWLLSCCQFNEKECEDANDAEEEVVASEGGGESA
;
A
#
# COMPACT_ATOMS: atom_id res chain seq x y z
N MET A 1 7.93 17.24 21.36
CA MET A 1 7.72 17.63 19.95
C MET A 1 8.43 16.60 19.08
N ALA A 2 7.70 15.73 18.39
CA ALA A 2 8.28 15.02 17.25
C ALA A 2 7.85 15.81 16.01
N ALA A 3 8.80 16.49 15.36
CA ALA A 3 8.51 17.21 14.12
C ALA A 3 8.02 16.21 13.05
N SER A 4 6.94 16.55 12.33
CA SER A 4 6.52 15.77 11.16
C SER A 4 7.67 15.69 10.17
N LYS A 5 8.11 14.48 9.85
CA LYS A 5 9.33 14.25 9.06
C LYS A 5 8.96 13.79 7.67
N LYS A 6 9.26 14.62 6.67
CA LYS A 6 8.96 14.29 5.28
C LYS A 6 9.90 13.26 4.70
N MET A 7 9.40 12.57 3.68
CA MET A 7 10.18 11.64 2.89
C MET A 7 11.17 12.40 2.03
N SER A 8 12.47 12.20 2.24
CA SER A 8 13.50 12.76 1.36
C SER A 8 13.84 11.79 0.24
N HIS A 9 14.27 12.30 -0.92
CA HIS A 9 14.68 11.48 -2.06
C HIS A 9 15.73 10.42 -1.69
N ARG A 10 16.73 10.79 -0.87
CA ARG A 10 17.76 9.84 -0.41
C ARG A 10 17.16 8.67 0.37
N LYS A 11 16.20 8.93 1.26
CA LYS A 11 15.54 7.86 2.02
C LYS A 11 14.63 7.03 1.15
N ALA A 12 13.81 7.67 0.30
CA ALA A 12 12.93 6.97 -0.63
C ALA A 12 13.73 6.02 -1.53
N PHE A 13 14.86 6.49 -2.07
CA PHE A 13 15.75 5.69 -2.90
C PHE A 13 16.29 4.45 -2.16
N LEU A 14 16.79 4.63 -0.92
CA LEU A 14 17.28 3.52 -0.11
C LEU A 14 16.16 2.53 0.25
N MET A 15 14.95 3.02 0.55
CA MET A 15 13.79 2.17 0.82
C MET A 15 13.37 1.38 -0.41
N ILE A 16 13.40 1.98 -1.60
CA ILE A 16 13.08 1.29 -2.86
C ILE A 16 14.11 0.19 -3.14
N ILE A 17 15.41 0.46 -2.99
CA ILE A 17 16.46 -0.58 -3.12
C ILE A 17 16.17 -1.74 -2.16
N PHE A 18 15.85 -1.44 -0.90
CA PHE A 18 15.50 -2.46 0.07
C PHE A 18 14.30 -3.29 -0.38
N VAL A 19 13.22 -2.66 -0.87
CA VAL A 19 12.02 -3.36 -1.37
C VAL A 19 12.35 -4.29 -2.54
N TRP A 20 13.16 -3.84 -3.50
CA TRP A 20 13.60 -4.67 -4.62
C TRP A 20 14.39 -5.88 -4.17
N MET A 21 15.39 -5.67 -3.32
CA MET A 21 16.23 -6.75 -2.79
C MET A 21 15.39 -7.75 -1.98
N TRP A 22 14.48 -7.25 -1.13
CA TRP A 22 13.57 -8.08 -0.34
C TRP A 22 12.66 -8.94 -1.20
N ALA A 23 12.03 -8.34 -2.22
CA ALA A 23 11.15 -9.07 -3.14
C ALA A 23 11.90 -10.17 -3.91
N ILE A 24 13.10 -9.87 -4.40
CA ILE A 24 13.93 -10.84 -5.12
C ILE A 24 14.33 -11.99 -4.18
N VAL A 25 14.84 -11.70 -2.99
CA VAL A 25 15.31 -12.73 -2.03
C VAL A 25 14.21 -13.75 -1.73
N TRP A 26 12.98 -13.30 -1.53
CA TRP A 26 11.87 -14.20 -1.17
C TRP A 26 11.14 -14.81 -2.37
N ALA A 27 11.34 -14.32 -3.59
CA ALA A 27 10.81 -14.91 -4.82
C ALA A 27 11.79 -15.84 -5.54
N VAL A 28 13.11 -15.69 -5.33
CA VAL A 28 14.11 -16.39 -6.14
C VAL A 28 14.38 -17.84 -5.69
N GLY A 29 13.99 -18.21 -4.47
CA GLY A 29 14.23 -19.55 -3.91
C GLY A 29 13.93 -20.72 -4.88
N PRO A 30 12.73 -20.76 -5.48
CA PRO A 30 12.36 -21.80 -6.44
C PRO A 30 13.26 -21.91 -7.68
N ILE A 31 13.94 -20.84 -8.09
CA ILE A 31 14.90 -20.86 -9.20
C ILE A 31 16.17 -21.66 -8.83
N PHE A 32 16.51 -21.68 -7.54
CA PHE A 32 17.66 -22.41 -7.00
C PHE A 32 17.27 -23.75 -6.37
N ASN A 33 16.15 -24.34 -6.79
CA ASN A 33 15.58 -25.59 -6.24
C ASN A 33 15.19 -25.52 -4.75
N TRP A 34 15.07 -24.32 -4.17
CA TRP A 34 14.45 -24.15 -2.86
C TRP A 34 12.95 -23.87 -3.06
N GLY A 35 12.19 -24.94 -3.31
CA GLY A 35 10.84 -24.89 -3.88
C GLY A 35 10.88 -25.02 -5.40
N ALA A 36 9.73 -24.87 -6.06
CA ALA A 36 9.62 -24.94 -7.52
C ALA A 36 8.54 -23.98 -8.05
N TYR A 37 8.71 -23.51 -9.28
CA TYR A 37 7.64 -22.85 -10.04
C TYR A 37 7.03 -23.87 -11.02
N VAL A 38 5.74 -24.14 -10.87
CA VAL A 38 5.02 -25.18 -11.62
C VAL A 38 3.67 -24.67 -12.14
N PRO A 39 3.09 -25.29 -13.19
CA PRO A 39 1.73 -25.00 -13.60
C PRO A 39 0.71 -25.30 -12.50
N GLU A 40 -0.31 -24.46 -12.36
CA GLU A 40 -1.38 -24.61 -11.36
C GLU A 40 -2.79 -24.56 -11.98
N GLY A 41 -3.81 -24.90 -11.19
CA GLY A 41 -5.22 -24.76 -11.57
C GLY A 41 -5.57 -25.55 -12.84
N ILE A 42 -6.01 -24.86 -13.88
CA ILE A 42 -6.32 -25.45 -15.20
C ILE A 42 -5.10 -25.57 -16.13
N LEU A 43 -3.88 -25.40 -15.60
CA LEU A 43 -2.60 -25.55 -16.28
C LEU A 43 -2.31 -24.50 -17.37
N THR A 44 -2.88 -23.31 -17.23
CA THR A 44 -2.69 -22.16 -18.15
C THR A 44 -1.77 -21.09 -17.58
N SER A 45 -1.43 -21.16 -16.30
CA SER A 45 -0.50 -20.25 -15.64
C SER A 45 0.39 -20.99 -14.63
N CYS A 46 1.50 -20.38 -14.25
CA CYS A 46 2.44 -20.93 -13.28
C CYS A 46 2.39 -20.17 -11.95
N SER A 47 2.72 -20.88 -10.88
CA SER A 47 2.92 -20.33 -9.54
C SER A 47 3.91 -21.19 -8.75
N PHE A 48 4.17 -20.83 -7.49
CA PHE A 48 5.01 -21.64 -6.62
C PHE A 48 4.31 -22.95 -6.30
N ASP A 49 5.06 -24.04 -6.18
CA ASP A 49 4.54 -25.34 -5.80
C ASP A 49 4.10 -25.33 -4.34
N TYR A 50 2.79 -25.35 -4.11
CA TYR A 50 2.15 -25.46 -2.80
C TYR A 50 1.51 -26.84 -2.56
N LEU A 51 1.79 -27.82 -3.43
CA LEU A 51 1.29 -29.19 -3.32
C LEU A 51 2.37 -30.14 -2.79
N SER A 52 3.64 -29.91 -3.16
CA SER A 52 4.74 -30.74 -2.67
C SER A 52 5.03 -30.50 -1.19
N THR A 53 4.96 -31.59 -0.41
CA THR A 53 5.03 -31.56 1.05
C THR A 53 6.44 -31.81 1.61
N ASP A 54 7.45 -31.92 0.74
CA ASP A 54 8.84 -32.11 1.11
C ASP A 54 9.40 -30.92 1.91
N SER A 55 10.49 -31.16 2.64
CA SER A 55 11.06 -30.16 3.55
C SER A 55 11.55 -28.91 2.82
N THR A 56 12.04 -29.06 1.58
CA THR A 56 12.60 -27.97 0.80
C THR A 56 11.49 -27.02 0.33
N THR A 57 10.45 -27.57 -0.29
CA THR A 57 9.27 -26.80 -0.72
C THR A 57 8.54 -26.17 0.47
N ARG A 58 8.28 -26.95 1.52
CA ARG A 58 7.58 -26.45 2.72
C ARG A 58 8.31 -25.32 3.41
N SER A 59 9.64 -25.42 3.56
CA SER A 59 10.43 -24.34 4.17
C SER A 59 10.42 -23.07 3.31
N ASN A 60 10.48 -23.20 1.97
CA ASN A 60 10.35 -22.06 1.07
C ASN A 60 8.98 -21.38 1.21
N ILE A 61 7.87 -22.14 1.22
CA ILE A 61 6.51 -21.62 1.43
C ILE A 61 6.42 -20.86 2.75
N LEU A 62 6.89 -21.45 3.86
CA LEU A 62 6.84 -20.79 5.17
C LEU A 62 7.63 -19.46 5.17
N CYS A 63 8.79 -19.43 4.51
CA CYS A 63 9.55 -18.20 4.34
C CYS A 63 8.83 -17.15 3.48
N MET A 64 8.21 -17.55 2.35
CA MET A 64 7.41 -16.65 1.51
C MET A 64 6.24 -16.05 2.29
N TYR A 65 5.50 -16.85 3.05
CA TYR A 65 4.37 -16.37 3.85
C TYR A 65 4.81 -15.46 5.00
N PHE A 66 5.87 -15.83 5.72
CA PHE A 66 6.31 -15.05 6.85
C PHE A 66 6.97 -13.73 6.41
N CYS A 67 7.96 -13.81 5.53
CA CYS A 67 8.76 -12.66 5.11
C CYS A 67 8.10 -11.84 3.99
N GLY A 68 7.48 -12.52 3.02
CA GLY A 68 6.87 -11.88 1.85
C GLY A 68 5.46 -11.33 2.11
N PHE A 69 4.74 -11.86 3.11
CA PHE A 69 3.35 -11.48 3.38
C PHE A 69 3.15 -10.94 4.81
N MET A 70 3.39 -11.76 5.84
CA MET A 70 3.08 -11.41 7.23
C MET A 70 3.89 -10.22 7.76
N MET A 71 5.22 -10.21 7.55
CA MET A 71 6.08 -9.13 8.05
C MET A 71 5.69 -7.75 7.49
N PRO A 72 5.49 -7.56 6.17
CA PRO A 72 4.95 -6.32 5.61
C PRO A 72 3.60 -5.91 6.24
N ILE A 73 2.68 -6.85 6.45
CA ILE A 73 1.37 -6.59 7.07
C ILE A 73 1.54 -6.09 8.51
N VAL A 74 2.44 -6.69 9.29
CA VAL A 74 2.72 -6.27 10.67
C VAL A 74 3.30 -4.86 10.69
N ILE A 75 4.25 -4.55 9.79
CA ILE A 75 4.83 -3.20 9.68
C ILE A 75 3.73 -2.18 9.35
N ILE A 76 2.89 -2.48 8.36
CA ILE A 76 1.77 -1.64 7.95
C ILE A 76 0.81 -1.43 9.12
N GLY A 77 0.38 -2.51 9.77
CA GLY A 77 -0.54 -2.47 10.90
C GLY A 77 0.01 -1.65 12.06
N PHE A 78 1.30 -1.80 12.36
CA PHE A 78 1.98 -0.98 13.36
C PHE A 78 1.99 0.50 12.97
N CYS A 79 2.34 0.84 11.73
CA CYS A 79 2.33 2.23 11.26
C CYS A 79 0.95 2.87 11.39
N TYR A 80 -0.10 2.20 10.92
CA TYR A 80 -1.47 2.73 10.97
C TYR A 80 -2.05 2.77 12.38
N PHE A 81 -1.73 1.80 13.23
CA PHE A 81 -2.11 1.83 14.64
C PHE A 81 -1.55 3.08 15.32
N ASN A 82 -0.28 3.41 15.08
CA ASN A 82 0.34 4.63 15.61
C ASN A 82 -0.30 5.89 15.02
N ILE A 83 -0.64 5.92 13.73
CA ILE A 83 -1.37 7.05 13.12
C ILE A 83 -2.70 7.27 13.84
N VAL A 84 -3.52 6.22 14.00
CA VAL A 84 -4.84 6.32 14.66
C VAL A 84 -4.70 6.78 16.12
N MET A 85 -3.75 6.22 16.86
CA MET A 85 -3.51 6.64 18.25
C MET A 85 -3.04 8.10 18.36
N SER A 86 -2.32 8.60 17.35
CA SER A 86 -1.85 9.98 17.32
C SER A 86 -2.94 11.00 17.03
N VAL A 87 -4.09 10.60 16.47
CA VAL A 87 -5.20 11.53 16.11
C VAL A 87 -5.70 12.34 17.30
N SER A 88 -5.83 11.71 18.48
CA SER A 88 -6.31 12.42 19.69
C SER A 88 -5.34 13.49 20.20
N ASN A 89 -4.03 13.26 20.06
CA ASN A 89 -3.01 14.25 20.40
C ASN A 89 -2.98 15.36 19.35
N HIS A 90 -3.18 14.98 18.10
CA HIS A 90 -3.23 15.88 16.97
C HIS A 90 -4.38 16.90 17.08
N GLU A 91 -5.59 16.48 17.48
CA GLU A 91 -6.72 17.39 17.74
C GLU A 91 -6.41 18.42 18.84
N LYS A 92 -5.75 17.99 19.92
CA LYS A 92 -5.34 18.89 21.02
C LYS A 92 -4.30 19.90 20.57
N GLU A 93 -3.34 19.48 19.75
CA GLU A 93 -2.31 20.34 19.19
C GLU A 93 -2.91 21.38 18.25
N MET A 94 -3.86 21.00 17.40
CA MET A 94 -4.59 21.92 16.53
C MET A 94 -5.40 22.95 17.32
N ALA A 95 -6.08 22.53 18.39
CA ALA A 95 -6.78 23.45 19.28
C ALA A 95 -5.83 24.43 20.01
N ALA A 96 -4.60 24.00 20.32
CA ALA A 96 -3.57 24.86 20.90
C ALA A 96 -2.99 25.85 19.87
N MET A 97 -2.76 25.40 18.63
CA MET A 97 -2.31 26.25 17.51
C MET A 97 -3.36 27.30 17.12
N ALA A 98 -4.65 26.96 17.21
CA ALA A 98 -5.75 27.90 16.95
C ALA A 98 -5.74 29.14 17.86
N LYS A 99 -5.10 29.06 19.04
CA LYS A 99 -4.94 30.19 19.96
C LYS A 99 -3.72 31.07 19.63
N ARG A 100 -2.81 30.60 18.77
CA ARG A 100 -1.51 31.24 18.49
C ARG A 100 -1.36 31.72 17.05
N LEU A 101 -2.05 31.09 16.10
CA LEU A 101 -2.00 31.41 14.69
C LEU A 101 -3.17 32.31 14.27
N ASN A 102 -2.97 33.09 13.21
CA ASN A 102 -4.08 33.81 12.59
C ASN A 102 -5.00 32.85 11.81
N ALA A 103 -6.19 33.30 11.44
CA ALA A 103 -7.19 32.45 10.78
C ALA A 103 -6.71 31.84 9.45
N LYS A 104 -5.83 32.54 8.71
CA LYS A 104 -5.30 32.07 7.41
C LYS A 104 -4.25 30.98 7.60
N GLU A 105 -3.33 31.18 8.54
CA GLU A 105 -2.29 30.21 8.91
C GLU A 105 -2.89 28.94 9.52
N LEU A 106 -3.91 29.09 10.37
CA LEU A 106 -4.61 27.95 10.96
C LEU A 106 -5.35 27.12 9.89
N ARG A 107 -6.03 27.78 8.95
CA ARG A 107 -6.71 27.09 7.84
C ARG A 107 -5.71 26.35 6.96
N LYS A 108 -4.55 26.94 6.69
CA LYS A 108 -3.47 26.32 5.93
C LYS A 108 -2.92 25.08 6.66
N ALA A 109 -2.64 25.19 7.96
CA ALA A 109 -2.21 24.07 8.81
C ALA A 109 -3.18 22.88 8.81
N GLN A 110 -4.47 23.19 8.86
CA GLN A 110 -5.53 22.18 8.81
C GLN A 110 -5.65 21.53 7.42
N ALA A 111 -5.41 22.28 6.34
CA ALA A 111 -5.44 21.77 4.98
C ALA A 111 -4.31 20.77 4.71
N GLY A 112 -3.07 21.07 5.12
CA GLY A 112 -1.93 20.16 5.00
C GLY A 112 -2.16 18.81 5.66
N GLN A 113 -2.60 18.83 6.90
CA GLN A 113 -2.89 17.61 7.66
C GLN A 113 -4.07 16.82 7.06
N SER A 114 -5.10 17.51 6.59
CA SER A 114 -6.23 16.87 5.92
C SER A 114 -5.80 16.18 4.62
N ALA A 115 -4.87 16.78 3.88
CA ALA A 115 -4.28 16.19 2.68
C ALA A 115 -3.42 14.96 3.01
N GLU A 116 -2.55 15.04 4.03
CA GLU A 116 -1.77 13.88 4.50
C GLU A 116 -2.67 12.73 4.97
N MET A 117 -3.72 13.04 5.72
CA MET A 117 -4.72 12.05 6.16
C MET A 117 -5.48 11.45 4.98
N LYS A 118 -5.78 12.23 3.94
CA LYS A 118 -6.39 11.74 2.70
C LYS A 118 -5.46 10.74 2.00
N LEU A 119 -4.18 11.04 1.88
CA LEU A 119 -3.19 10.10 1.32
C LEU A 119 -3.04 8.83 2.19
N ALA A 120 -3.06 8.97 3.51
CA ALA A 120 -3.03 7.83 4.43
C ALA A 120 -4.26 6.92 4.23
N LYS A 121 -5.46 7.50 4.05
CA LYS A 121 -6.70 6.77 3.74
C LYS A 121 -6.65 6.06 2.40
N ILE A 122 -6.14 6.71 1.36
CA ILE A 122 -5.94 6.08 0.04
C ILE A 122 -5.01 4.87 0.18
N SER A 123 -3.91 5.02 0.93
CA SER A 123 -2.98 3.92 1.21
C SER A 123 -3.65 2.77 1.99
N MET A 124 -4.56 3.05 2.94
CA MET A 124 -5.34 1.99 3.60
C MET A 124 -6.27 1.24 2.63
N ILE A 125 -6.87 1.94 1.67
CA ILE A 125 -7.75 1.33 0.67
C ILE A 125 -6.96 0.37 -0.22
N ILE A 126 -5.81 0.77 -0.76
CA ILE A 126 -4.98 -0.10 -1.63
C ILE A 126 -4.43 -1.30 -0.85
N ILE A 127 -4.05 -1.12 0.42
CA ILE A 127 -3.58 -2.22 1.27
C ILE A 127 -4.71 -3.22 1.53
N THR A 128 -5.90 -2.72 1.90
CA THR A 128 -7.07 -3.56 2.14
C THR A 128 -7.45 -4.33 0.88
N GLN A 129 -7.44 -3.66 -0.27
CA GLN A 129 -7.68 -4.30 -1.55
C GLN A 129 -6.65 -5.41 -1.83
N PHE A 130 -5.36 -5.15 -1.64
CA PHE A 130 -4.32 -6.16 -1.80
C PHE A 130 -4.57 -7.38 -0.90
N MET A 131 -4.89 -7.15 0.37
CA MET A 131 -5.18 -8.20 1.34
C MET A 131 -6.40 -9.02 0.93
N LEU A 132 -7.50 -8.37 0.56
CA LEU A 132 -8.71 -9.05 0.10
C LEU A 132 -8.48 -9.86 -1.18
N SER A 133 -7.63 -9.37 -2.09
CA SER A 133 -7.31 -10.07 -3.33
C SER A 133 -6.40 -11.28 -3.15
N TRP A 134 -5.38 -11.18 -2.30
CA TRP A 134 -4.40 -12.24 -2.12
C TRP A 134 -4.78 -13.27 -1.06
N SER A 135 -5.53 -12.89 -0.02
CA SER A 135 -5.86 -13.80 1.09
C SER A 135 -6.60 -15.07 0.66
N PRO A 136 -7.59 -15.03 -0.26
CA PRO A 136 -8.28 -16.25 -0.71
C PRO A 136 -7.31 -17.26 -1.33
N TYR A 137 -6.42 -16.80 -2.21
CA TYR A 137 -5.40 -17.65 -2.83
C TYR A 137 -4.37 -18.15 -1.81
N ALA A 138 -3.93 -17.27 -0.90
CA ALA A 138 -3.01 -17.62 0.17
C ALA A 138 -3.60 -18.70 1.12
N ILE A 139 -4.91 -18.65 1.40
CA ILE A 139 -5.60 -19.68 2.19
C ILE A 139 -5.64 -21.00 1.44
N VAL A 140 -5.98 -21.00 0.15
CA VAL A 140 -6.00 -22.21 -0.68
C VAL A 140 -4.63 -22.88 -0.74
N ALA A 141 -3.56 -22.11 -0.96
CA ALA A 141 -2.20 -22.66 -0.95
C ALA A 141 -1.77 -23.21 0.43
N LEU A 142 -2.21 -22.61 1.55
CA LEU A 142 -1.98 -23.20 2.88
C LEU A 142 -2.80 -24.46 3.13
N LEU A 143 -4.05 -24.51 2.65
CA LEU A 143 -4.88 -25.71 2.73
C LEU A 143 -4.30 -26.86 1.90
N ALA A 144 -3.72 -26.55 0.74
CA ALA A 144 -3.00 -27.52 -0.06
C ALA A 144 -1.77 -28.08 0.67
N GLN A 145 -1.02 -27.21 1.36
CA GLN A 145 0.23 -27.60 2.01
C GLN A 145 0.05 -28.30 3.38
N PHE A 146 -0.98 -27.91 4.14
CA PHE A 146 -1.17 -28.31 5.54
C PHE A 146 -2.52 -28.94 5.84
N GLY A 147 -3.47 -28.89 4.90
CA GLY A 147 -4.84 -29.35 5.07
C GLY A 147 -5.22 -30.48 4.11
N PRO A 148 -6.53 -30.70 3.90
CA PRO A 148 -7.03 -31.75 3.03
C PRO A 148 -6.87 -31.37 1.56
N THR A 149 -5.92 -32.00 0.87
CA THR A 149 -5.62 -31.72 -0.55
C THR A 149 -6.79 -31.98 -1.50
N GLU A 150 -7.74 -32.82 -1.10
CA GLU A 150 -8.95 -33.14 -1.87
C GLU A 150 -9.90 -31.94 -2.04
N TRP A 151 -9.75 -30.88 -1.24
CA TRP A 151 -10.49 -29.62 -1.41
C TRP A 151 -9.93 -28.75 -2.54
N ILE A 152 -8.69 -29.02 -2.97
CA ILE A 152 -7.94 -28.23 -3.94
C ILE A 152 -8.25 -28.73 -5.35
N THR A 153 -9.50 -28.51 -5.78
CA THR A 153 -9.91 -28.77 -7.17
C THR A 153 -9.33 -27.71 -8.12
N PRO A 154 -9.27 -27.97 -9.44
CA PRO A 154 -8.78 -26.98 -10.41
C PRO A 154 -9.46 -25.61 -10.30
N LEU A 155 -10.78 -25.56 -10.12
CA LEU A 155 -11.51 -24.30 -9.96
C LEU A 155 -11.30 -23.65 -8.58
N ALA A 156 -11.12 -24.46 -7.53
CA ALA A 156 -10.82 -23.97 -6.20
C ALA A 156 -9.44 -23.28 -6.12
N ALA A 157 -8.48 -23.69 -6.96
CA ALA A 157 -7.21 -23.00 -7.13
C ALA A 157 -7.29 -21.82 -8.12
N GLU A 158 -7.96 -22.02 -9.27
CA GLU A 158 -7.99 -21.04 -10.38
C GLU A 158 -8.73 -19.75 -10.02
N LEU A 159 -9.93 -19.83 -9.42
CA LEU A 159 -10.72 -18.62 -9.16
C LEU A 159 -10.04 -17.66 -8.16
N PRO A 160 -9.50 -18.12 -7.01
CA PRO A 160 -8.77 -17.25 -6.11
C PRO A 160 -7.50 -16.66 -6.72
N VAL A 161 -6.76 -17.42 -7.54
CA VAL A 161 -5.53 -16.87 -8.14
C VAL A 161 -5.84 -15.82 -9.19
N LEU A 162 -6.93 -15.95 -9.96
CA LEU A 162 -7.37 -14.89 -10.88
C LEU A 162 -7.68 -13.60 -10.14
N PHE A 163 -8.32 -13.69 -8.97
CA PHE A 163 -8.57 -12.52 -8.12
C PHE A 163 -7.28 -11.91 -7.56
N ALA A 164 -6.31 -12.74 -7.17
CA ALA A 164 -4.99 -12.29 -6.74
C ALA A 164 -4.21 -11.59 -7.88
N LYS A 165 -4.23 -12.13 -9.10
CA LYS A 165 -3.58 -11.53 -10.28
C LYS A 165 -4.24 -10.19 -10.66
N ALA A 166 -5.57 -10.11 -10.60
CA ALA A 166 -6.31 -8.87 -10.85
C ALA A 166 -5.97 -7.75 -9.86
N SER A 167 -5.44 -8.08 -8.67
CA SER A 167 -5.03 -7.11 -7.65
C SER A 167 -4.18 -5.96 -8.20
N ALA A 168 -3.25 -6.26 -9.11
CA ALA A 168 -2.30 -5.30 -9.64
C ALA A 168 -2.93 -4.16 -10.48
N ILE A 169 -4.17 -4.31 -10.94
CA ILE A 169 -4.85 -3.32 -11.79
C ILE A 169 -5.69 -2.32 -10.99
N HIS A 170 -5.95 -2.57 -9.71
CA HIS A 170 -6.86 -1.75 -8.91
C HIS A 170 -6.21 -0.43 -8.44
N ASN A 171 -4.90 -0.40 -8.20
CA ASN A 171 -4.22 0.81 -7.69
C ASN A 171 -4.46 2.06 -8.58
N PRO A 172 -4.23 2.00 -9.91
CA PRO A 172 -4.55 3.13 -10.79
C PRO A 172 -6.02 3.60 -10.71
N ILE A 173 -6.96 2.65 -10.59
CA ILE A 173 -8.40 2.94 -10.49
C ILE A 173 -8.66 3.70 -9.18
N VAL A 174 -8.14 3.21 -8.05
CA VAL A 174 -8.24 3.89 -6.75
C VAL A 174 -7.69 5.31 -6.84
N TYR A 175 -6.51 5.50 -7.43
CA TYR A 175 -5.93 6.84 -7.58
C TYR A 175 -6.80 7.76 -8.47
N SER A 176 -7.35 7.26 -9.57
CA SER A 176 -8.21 8.05 -10.48
C SER A 176 -9.51 8.55 -9.86
N VAL A 177 -9.99 7.93 -8.78
CA VAL A 177 -11.23 8.36 -8.09
C VAL A 177 -10.97 9.10 -6.78
N SER A 178 -9.75 9.00 -6.21
CA SER A 178 -9.49 9.48 -4.85
C SER A 178 -8.31 10.44 -4.70
N HIS A 179 -7.33 10.43 -5.62
CA HIS A 179 -6.10 11.20 -5.49
C HIS A 179 -6.17 12.54 -6.25
N PRO A 180 -6.22 13.71 -5.58
CA PRO A 180 -6.51 15.00 -6.22
C PRO A 180 -5.53 15.40 -7.32
N LYS A 181 -4.23 15.42 -7.02
CA LYS A 181 -3.20 15.81 -7.99
C LYS A 181 -3.06 14.84 -9.17
N PHE A 182 -3.27 13.55 -8.92
CA PHE A 182 -3.29 12.55 -9.98
C PHE A 182 -4.52 12.74 -10.89
N ARG A 183 -5.69 13.05 -10.31
CA ARG A 183 -6.90 13.39 -11.06
C ARG A 183 -6.74 14.66 -11.90
N GLU A 184 -6.10 15.68 -11.35
CA GLU A 184 -5.73 16.89 -12.10
C GLU A 184 -4.81 16.57 -13.29
N ALA A 185 -3.80 15.73 -13.08
CA ALA A 185 -2.93 15.27 -14.15
C ALA A 185 -3.71 14.50 -15.24
N ILE A 186 -4.63 13.62 -14.86
CA ILE A 186 -5.50 12.92 -15.82
C ILE A 186 -6.40 13.91 -16.56
N GLN A 187 -7.01 14.87 -15.88
CA GLN A 187 -7.88 15.88 -16.50
C GLN A 187 -7.13 16.69 -17.57
N SER A 188 -5.85 17.00 -17.34
CA SER A 188 -5.03 17.79 -18.26
C SER A 188 -4.43 16.97 -19.41
N THR A 189 -4.22 15.65 -19.26
CA THR A 189 -3.64 14.79 -20.31
C THR A 189 -4.61 13.82 -20.97
N PHE A 190 -5.46 13.14 -20.20
CA PHE A 190 -6.39 12.10 -20.66
C PHE A 190 -7.79 12.27 -20.05
N PRO A 191 -8.50 13.40 -20.30
CA PRO A 191 -9.75 13.74 -19.63
C PRO A 191 -10.89 12.71 -19.83
N TRP A 192 -10.87 11.96 -20.92
CA TRP A 192 -11.86 10.92 -21.22
C TRP A 192 -11.88 9.79 -20.17
N LEU A 193 -10.77 9.57 -19.45
CA LEU A 193 -10.68 8.62 -18.34
C LEU A 193 -11.51 9.04 -17.12
N LEU A 194 -11.85 10.32 -16.98
CA LEU A 194 -12.65 10.86 -15.86
C LEU A 194 -14.12 11.08 -16.23
N SER A 195 -14.59 10.54 -17.35
CA SER A 195 -15.97 10.71 -17.83
C SER A 195 -17.03 10.33 -16.76
N CYS A 196 -16.81 9.25 -16.02
CA CYS A 196 -17.68 8.79 -14.92
C CYS A 196 -17.30 9.36 -13.54
N CYS A 197 -16.23 10.14 -13.45
CA CYS A 197 -15.64 10.63 -12.19
C CYS A 197 -15.09 12.05 -12.37
N GLN A 198 -15.92 12.97 -12.86
CA GLN A 198 -15.54 14.32 -13.29
C GLN A 198 -14.65 15.01 -12.25
N PHE A 199 -13.59 15.64 -12.73
CA PHE A 199 -12.68 16.40 -11.89
C PHE A 199 -13.33 17.71 -11.42
N ASN A 200 -13.05 18.09 -10.17
CA ASN A 200 -13.47 19.37 -9.60
C ASN A 200 -12.23 20.14 -9.13
N GLU A 201 -12.06 21.37 -9.62
CA GLU A 201 -10.91 22.23 -9.30
C GLU A 201 -10.73 22.46 -7.79
N LYS A 202 -11.83 22.46 -7.02
CA LYS A 202 -11.79 22.57 -5.55
C LYS A 202 -10.99 21.43 -4.89
N GLU A 203 -10.93 20.25 -5.50
CA GLU A 203 -10.12 19.14 -4.99
C GLU A 203 -8.62 19.47 -5.00
N CYS A 204 -8.18 20.33 -5.94
CA CYS A 204 -6.79 20.73 -6.08
C CYS A 204 -6.44 21.97 -5.23
N GLU A 205 -7.37 22.91 -5.07
CA GLU A 205 -7.19 24.06 -4.17
C GLU A 205 -6.81 23.60 -2.75
N ASP A 206 -7.55 22.64 -2.19
CA ASP A 206 -7.27 22.06 -0.86
C ASP A 206 -5.90 21.33 -0.82
N ALA A 207 -5.48 20.73 -1.95
CA ALA A 207 -4.22 19.99 -2.04
C ALA A 207 -3.00 20.91 -2.26
N ASN A 208 -3.19 22.07 -2.87
CA ASN A 208 -2.13 23.06 -3.09
C ASN A 208 -1.91 23.91 -1.82
N ASP A 209 -2.99 24.30 -1.13
CA ASP A 209 -2.91 24.94 0.19
C ASP A 209 -2.10 24.07 1.18
N ALA A 210 -2.29 22.74 1.09
CA ALA A 210 -1.55 21.75 1.84
C ALA A 210 -0.04 21.70 1.51
N GLU A 211 0.34 21.70 0.23
CA GLU A 211 1.76 21.63 -0.18
C GLU A 211 2.55 22.90 0.15
N GLU A 212 1.92 24.07 0.12
CA GLU A 212 2.62 25.29 0.50
C GLU A 212 2.92 25.34 2.02
N GLU A 213 2.15 24.65 2.86
CA GLU A 213 2.45 24.50 4.29
C GLU A 213 3.66 23.59 4.51
N VAL A 214 3.66 22.47 3.76
CA VAL A 214 4.75 21.52 3.68
C VAL A 214 6.06 22.27 3.38
N VAL A 215 6.12 23.12 2.35
CA VAL A 215 7.34 23.88 2.01
C VAL A 215 7.72 24.90 3.10
N ALA A 216 6.74 25.57 3.71
CA ALA A 216 6.99 26.57 4.76
C ALA A 216 7.57 25.95 6.06
N SER A 217 7.18 24.73 6.42
CA SER A 217 7.72 24.04 7.60
C SER A 217 9.15 23.50 7.39
N GLU A 218 9.53 23.21 6.14
CA GLU A 218 10.90 22.80 5.79
C GLU A 218 11.89 23.97 5.79
N GLY A 219 11.48 25.14 5.30
CA GLY A 219 12.32 26.35 5.30
C GLY A 219 12.61 26.93 6.70
N GLY A 220 11.79 26.60 7.71
CA GLY A 220 12.02 27.02 9.10
C GLY A 220 13.03 26.17 9.87
N GLY A 221 13.52 25.06 9.29
CA GLY A 221 14.45 24.12 9.92
C GLY A 221 15.93 24.32 9.61
N GLU A 222 16.28 25.23 8.67
CA GLU A 222 17.67 25.53 8.28
C GLU A 222 18.23 26.81 8.93
N SER A 223 17.60 27.31 9.99
CA SER A 223 18.09 28.48 10.75
C SER A 223 18.02 28.24 12.25
N ALA A 224 18.82 27.29 12.75
CA ALA A 224 19.25 27.21 14.15
C ALA A 224 20.54 26.37 14.25
#